data_AF-A0A0N1II28-F1
#
_entry.id   AF-A0A0N1II28-F1
#
_cell.length_a   1.000
_cell.length_b   1.000
_cell.length_c   1.000
_cell.angle_alpha   90.00
_cell.angle_beta   90.00
_cell.angle_gamma   90.00
#
_symmetry.space_group_name_H-M   'P 1'
#
loop_
_entity.id
_entity.type
_entity.pdbx_description
1 polymer ?
#
loop_
_entity_poly.entity_id
_entity_poly.type
_entity_poly.pdbx_seq_one_letter_code
_entity_poly.pdbx_strand_id
1 'polypeptide(L)'
;MKATSAEREREIEASIAIREREIARLEQEKSDLQVGMAASTPEMREDPLLASFPVLDYCGKRPRLSIKAIPLEQYGNTMIQLDIAKKAIEDQNQKDRLEIQELLRLIREQERNRKLIAEKITKVAENAGLDLKSLTARRRNEIAKMNNYESAISVAELEARNRLVRREMKAATIVAEKKGEALVALSKLVEKRRGTIDDVDSLYNQIRIVDRDTAVETEALERLRAEMEDADAWLAERPDPADSVARKVIDEDAANVKGEREQTVNEQRIPQERVIKAQDYRIAQLEKRAKVVDKALKSNGLSREVVKIVSRSWSQREMEVPEDREELYDIEKIIPAQERIHSGVYNLLLTEKEKMARNVSILTITAKEKEEVIECLSRKLEILAAQCNTAIQELDIYASEAAFAEEKQRVQALKWVREQRQLCDKLVSEKSQLDASGSQSY
;
A
#
# COMPACT_ATOMS: atom_id res chain seq x y z
N MET A 1 -0.42 -34.09 -31.72
CA MET A 1 0.42 -34.31 -32.92
C MET A 1 1.87 -34.38 -32.47
N LYS A 2 2.59 -35.48 -32.74
CA LYS A 2 3.99 -35.65 -32.35
C LYS A 2 4.87 -35.09 -33.49
N ALA A 3 5.77 -34.16 -33.18
CA ALA A 3 6.72 -33.60 -34.14
C ALA A 3 7.48 -34.72 -34.86
N THR A 4 7.60 -34.61 -36.17
CA THR A 4 8.25 -35.60 -37.03
C THR A 4 9.76 -35.64 -36.78
N SER A 5 10.43 -36.76 -37.07
CA SER A 5 11.89 -36.92 -36.84
C SER A 5 12.70 -35.78 -37.47
N ALA A 6 12.29 -35.34 -38.67
CA ALA A 6 12.93 -34.25 -39.40
C ALA A 6 12.76 -32.87 -38.73
N GLU A 7 11.67 -32.65 -38.00
CA GLU A 7 11.46 -31.40 -37.25
C GLU A 7 12.34 -31.35 -35.99
N ARG A 8 12.51 -32.50 -35.31
CA ARG A 8 13.43 -32.61 -34.16
C ARG A 8 14.89 -32.45 -34.57
N GLU A 9 15.29 -33.00 -35.72
CA GLU A 9 16.64 -32.81 -36.25
C GLU A 9 16.91 -31.33 -36.56
N ARG A 10 15.97 -30.62 -37.19
CA ARG A 10 16.10 -29.17 -37.42
C ARG A 10 16.13 -28.35 -36.13
N GLU A 11 15.38 -28.75 -35.11
CA GLU A 11 15.37 -28.08 -33.80
C GLU A 11 16.72 -28.29 -33.08
N ILE A 12 17.30 -29.48 -33.17
CA ILE A 12 18.64 -29.79 -32.66
C ILE A 12 19.70 -29.00 -33.43
N GLU A 13 19.64 -28.96 -34.77
CA GLU A 13 20.56 -28.17 -35.60
C GLU A 13 20.46 -26.67 -35.29
N ALA A 14 19.26 -26.14 -35.10
CA ALA A 14 19.07 -24.75 -34.68
C ALA A 14 19.64 -24.49 -33.28
N SER A 15 19.47 -25.43 -32.34
CA SER A 15 20.03 -25.33 -30.99
C SER A 15 21.57 -25.38 -31.00
N ILE A 16 22.15 -26.25 -31.83
CA ILE A 16 23.60 -26.32 -32.05
C ILE A 16 24.11 -25.01 -32.64
N ALA A 17 23.48 -24.48 -33.69
CA ALA A 17 23.88 -23.22 -34.30
C ALA A 17 23.79 -22.01 -33.35
N ILE A 18 22.81 -21.99 -32.43
CA ILE A 18 22.70 -20.97 -31.38
C ILE A 18 23.86 -21.12 -30.38
N ARG A 19 24.15 -22.34 -29.93
CA ARG A 19 25.27 -22.61 -29.01
C ARG A 19 26.62 -22.30 -29.63
N GLU A 20 26.82 -22.59 -30.91
CA GLU A 20 28.05 -22.25 -31.63
C GLU A 20 28.27 -20.74 -31.73
N ARG A 21 27.21 -19.96 -31.98
CA ARG A 21 27.29 -18.49 -31.96
C ARG A 21 27.58 -17.95 -30.57
N GLU A 22 27.01 -18.56 -29.54
CA GLU A 22 27.25 -18.18 -28.15
C GLU A 22 28.69 -18.50 -27.74
N ILE A 23 29.21 -19.66 -28.12
CA ILE A 23 30.63 -20.03 -27.93
C ILE A 23 31.53 -19.03 -28.67
N ALA A 24 31.27 -18.74 -29.95
CA ALA A 24 32.08 -17.79 -30.71
C ALA A 24 32.07 -16.38 -30.09
N ARG A 25 30.92 -15.93 -29.57
CA ARG A 25 30.80 -14.66 -28.84
C ARG A 25 31.61 -14.68 -27.54
N LEU A 26 31.52 -15.76 -26.76
CA LEU A 26 32.26 -15.92 -25.51
C LEU A 26 33.78 -16.03 -25.76
N GLU A 27 34.19 -16.66 -26.86
CA GLU A 27 35.58 -16.73 -27.29
C GLU A 27 36.10 -15.36 -27.71
N GLN A 28 35.28 -14.57 -28.42
CA GLN A 28 35.61 -13.19 -28.76
C GLN A 28 35.73 -12.32 -27.51
N GLU A 29 34.79 -12.41 -26.57
CA GLU A 29 34.81 -11.69 -25.30
C GLU A 29 36.02 -12.11 -24.43
N LYS A 30 36.38 -13.39 -24.43
CA LYS A 30 37.61 -13.89 -23.81
C LYS A 30 38.86 -13.31 -24.48
N SER A 31 38.88 -13.20 -25.81
CA SER A 31 40.00 -12.63 -26.53
C SER A 31 40.15 -11.13 -26.26
N ASP A 32 39.04 -10.39 -26.19
CA ASP A 32 39.02 -8.96 -25.86
C ASP A 32 39.48 -8.71 -24.42
N LEU A 33 39.07 -9.55 -23.47
CA LEU A 33 39.54 -9.50 -22.08
C LEU A 33 41.02 -9.86 -21.96
N GLN A 34 41.52 -10.84 -22.74
CA GLN A 34 42.95 -11.18 -22.77
C GLN A 34 43.80 -10.05 -23.36
N VAL A 35 43.31 -9.37 -24.41
CA VAL A 35 43.98 -8.19 -24.97
C VAL A 35 43.98 -7.03 -23.96
N GLY A 36 42.88 -6.85 -23.21
CA GLY A 36 42.81 -5.88 -22.10
C GLY A 36 43.80 -6.17 -20.96
N MET A 37 44.06 -7.45 -20.66
CA MET A 37 45.05 -7.85 -19.64
C MET A 37 46.51 -7.76 -20.14
N ALA A 38 46.74 -7.90 -21.44
CA ALA A 38 48.09 -7.80 -22.03
C ALA A 38 48.60 -6.35 -22.16
N ALA A 39 47.71 -5.35 -22.10
CA ALA A 39 48.07 -3.93 -22.20
C ALA A 39 48.62 -3.32 -20.89
N SER A 40 48.50 -4.00 -19.75
CA SER A 40 49.22 -3.64 -18.52
C SER A 40 50.54 -4.40 -18.47
N THR A 41 51.64 -3.78 -18.91
CA THR A 41 52.99 -4.28 -18.60
C THR A 41 53.16 -4.35 -17.08
N PRO A 42 53.27 -5.55 -16.47
CA PRO A 42 53.51 -5.62 -15.04
C PRO A 42 54.95 -5.19 -14.78
N GLU A 43 55.13 -4.25 -13.86
CA GLU A 43 56.45 -3.93 -13.31
C GLU A 43 57.16 -5.23 -12.93
N MET A 44 58.43 -5.38 -13.31
CA MET A 44 59.26 -6.53 -12.93
C MET A 44 59.29 -6.63 -11.39
N ARG A 45 58.45 -7.51 -10.83
CA ARG A 45 58.36 -7.74 -9.39
C ARG A 45 59.48 -8.69 -8.96
N GLU A 46 60.21 -8.34 -7.91
CA GLU A 46 61.40 -9.04 -7.42
C GLU A 46 61.13 -10.46 -6.85
N ASP A 47 59.86 -10.81 -6.59
CA ASP A 47 59.47 -12.10 -6.01
C ASP A 47 58.67 -12.94 -7.01
N PRO A 48 59.19 -14.09 -7.48
CA PRO A 48 58.54 -14.95 -8.48
C PRO A 48 57.15 -15.45 -8.06
N LEU A 49 56.92 -15.63 -6.76
CA LEU A 49 55.62 -16.08 -6.23
C LEU A 49 54.57 -14.96 -6.27
N LEU A 50 54.96 -13.72 -5.96
CA LEU A 50 54.08 -12.56 -6.03
C LEU A 50 53.79 -12.10 -7.47
N ALA A 51 54.71 -12.40 -8.40
CA ALA A 51 54.46 -12.22 -9.83
C ALA A 51 53.43 -13.22 -10.35
N SER A 52 53.46 -14.46 -9.86
CA SER A 52 52.57 -15.54 -10.30
C SER A 52 51.18 -15.46 -9.68
N PHE A 53 51.07 -14.90 -8.46
CA PHE A 53 49.81 -14.77 -7.72
C PHE A 53 49.63 -13.35 -7.14
N PRO A 54 49.11 -12.40 -7.94
CA PRO A 54 48.92 -11.00 -7.52
C PRO A 54 47.98 -10.86 -6.32
N VAL A 55 47.08 -11.83 -6.11
CA VAL A 55 46.10 -11.83 -5.01
C VAL A 55 46.77 -11.90 -3.63
N LEU A 56 48.00 -12.41 -3.56
CA LEU A 56 48.78 -12.43 -2.32
C LEU A 56 49.12 -11.02 -1.81
N ASP A 57 49.03 -9.97 -2.64
CA ASP A 57 49.22 -8.57 -2.21
C ASP A 57 48.17 -8.13 -1.17
N TYR A 58 47.02 -8.80 -1.12
CA TYR A 58 45.94 -8.52 -0.15
C TYR A 58 46.10 -9.29 1.17
N CYS A 59 47.09 -10.19 1.27
CA CYS A 59 47.21 -11.14 2.38
C CYS A 59 48.51 -10.95 3.19
N GLY A 60 48.51 -11.43 4.43
CA GLY A 60 49.66 -11.42 5.34
C GLY A 60 49.66 -10.30 6.39
N LYS A 61 50.71 -10.26 7.22
CA LYS A 61 50.82 -9.32 8.37
C LYS A 61 51.03 -7.86 7.95
N ARG A 62 51.42 -7.62 6.70
CA ARG A 62 51.59 -6.30 6.08
C ARG A 62 51.13 -6.39 4.62
N PRO A 63 49.82 -6.42 4.36
CA PRO A 63 49.32 -6.52 3.00
C PRO A 63 49.68 -5.23 2.24
N ARG A 64 50.07 -5.37 0.98
CA ARG A 64 50.42 -4.24 0.10
C ARG A 64 49.16 -3.51 -0.37
N LEU A 65 48.04 -4.23 -0.46
CA LEU A 65 46.73 -3.71 -0.84
C LEU A 65 45.68 -4.06 0.21
N SER A 66 44.70 -3.17 0.40
CA SER A 66 43.62 -3.39 1.37
C SER A 66 42.57 -4.36 0.83
N ILE A 67 42.19 -5.37 1.62
CA ILE A 67 41.11 -6.33 1.28
C ILE A 67 39.79 -5.61 0.99
N LYS A 68 39.55 -4.46 1.63
CA LYS A 68 38.34 -3.64 1.41
C LYS A 68 38.25 -3.04 0.01
N ALA A 69 39.33 -3.07 -0.78
CA ALA A 69 39.35 -2.58 -2.15
C ALA A 69 38.77 -3.59 -3.16
N ILE A 70 38.49 -4.83 -2.74
CA ILE A 70 37.93 -5.86 -3.61
C ILE A 70 36.40 -5.67 -3.72
N PRO A 71 35.83 -5.55 -4.93
CA PRO A 71 34.38 -5.49 -5.13
C PRO A 71 33.67 -6.76 -4.65
N LEU A 72 32.48 -6.63 -4.05
CA LEU A 72 31.69 -7.75 -3.49
C LEU A 72 31.47 -8.90 -4.48
N GLU A 73 31.28 -8.57 -5.75
CA GLU A 73 31.07 -9.53 -6.84
C GLU A 73 32.31 -10.39 -7.15
N GLN A 74 33.50 -9.92 -6.79
CA GLN A 74 34.76 -10.58 -7.12
C GLN A 74 35.31 -11.45 -5.97
N TYR A 75 34.72 -11.39 -4.77
CA TYR A 75 35.23 -12.16 -3.61
C TYR A 75 35.30 -13.66 -3.88
N GLY A 76 34.31 -14.24 -4.56
CA GLY A 76 34.33 -15.66 -4.92
C GLY A 76 35.56 -16.03 -5.76
N ASN A 77 35.84 -15.24 -6.80
CA ASN A 77 37.00 -15.46 -7.66
C ASN A 77 38.32 -15.20 -6.92
N THR A 78 38.37 -14.18 -6.06
CA THR A 78 39.56 -13.89 -5.24
C THR A 78 39.85 -15.01 -4.24
N MET A 79 38.82 -15.60 -3.62
CA MET A 79 38.96 -16.75 -2.72
C MET A 79 39.48 -17.99 -3.46
N ILE A 80 38.94 -18.29 -4.64
CA ILE A 80 39.42 -19.41 -5.46
C ILE A 80 40.89 -19.21 -5.86
N GLN A 81 41.29 -17.99 -6.25
CA GLN A 81 42.69 -17.67 -6.56
C GLN A 81 43.60 -17.78 -5.33
N LEU A 82 43.11 -17.46 -4.13
CA LEU A 82 43.83 -17.68 -2.87
C LEU A 82 44.01 -19.16 -2.56
N ASP A 83 43.00 -19.99 -2.80
CA ASP A 83 43.09 -21.43 -2.60
C ASP A 83 44.08 -22.08 -3.57
N ILE A 84 44.09 -21.64 -4.84
CA ILE A 84 45.07 -22.08 -5.84
C ILE A 84 46.48 -21.64 -5.42
N ALA A 85 46.66 -20.39 -4.98
CA ALA A 85 47.94 -19.89 -4.51
C ALA A 85 48.43 -20.64 -3.27
N LYS A 86 47.54 -20.94 -2.32
CA LYS A 86 47.82 -21.74 -1.13
C LYS A 86 48.34 -23.13 -1.51
N LYS A 87 47.64 -23.82 -2.42
CA LYS A 87 48.04 -25.16 -2.87
C LYS A 87 49.39 -25.13 -3.59
N ALA A 88 49.64 -24.13 -4.44
CA ALA A 88 50.92 -23.97 -5.12
C ALA A 88 52.08 -23.70 -4.14
N ILE A 89 51.83 -22.91 -3.08
CA ILE A 89 52.82 -22.67 -2.01
C ILE A 89 53.07 -23.94 -1.19
N GLU A 90 52.03 -24.71 -0.88
CA GLU A 90 52.16 -26.00 -0.18
C GLU A 90 52.99 -27.00 -0.99
N ASP A 91 52.73 -27.12 -2.28
CA ASP A 91 53.48 -27.99 -3.20
C ASP A 91 54.96 -27.55 -3.31
N GLN A 92 55.22 -26.24 -3.38
CA GLN A 92 56.59 -25.72 -3.43
C GLN A 92 57.32 -25.94 -2.10
N ASN A 93 56.68 -25.68 -0.96
CA ASN A 93 57.24 -25.97 0.36
C ASN A 93 57.55 -27.46 0.54
N GLN A 94 56.75 -28.34 -0.05
CA GLN A 94 57.01 -29.78 -0.01
C GLN A 94 58.26 -30.14 -0.83
N LYS A 95 58.45 -29.53 -2.00
CA LYS A 95 59.69 -29.68 -2.78
C LYS A 95 60.91 -29.15 -2.02
N ASP A 96 60.82 -27.96 -1.45
CA ASP A 96 61.91 -27.34 -0.70
C ASP A 96 62.28 -28.19 0.54
N ARG A 97 61.29 -28.80 1.21
CA ARG A 97 61.54 -29.73 2.33
C ARG A 97 62.31 -30.98 1.88
N LEU A 98 62.00 -31.53 0.72
CA LEU A 98 62.73 -32.68 0.17
C LEU A 98 64.17 -32.29 -0.17
N GLU A 99 64.37 -31.12 -0.78
CA GLU A 99 65.70 -30.60 -1.11
C GLU A 99 66.54 -30.31 0.14
N ILE A 100 65.94 -29.74 1.19
CA ILE A 100 66.60 -29.55 2.49
C ILE A 100 67.01 -30.90 3.11
N GLN A 101 66.16 -31.92 3.04
CA GLN A 101 66.50 -33.26 3.55
C GLN A 101 67.66 -33.88 2.78
N GLU A 102 67.73 -33.68 1.46
CA GLU A 102 68.82 -34.15 0.61
C GLU A 102 70.13 -33.42 0.94
N LEU A 103 70.09 -32.09 1.09
CA LEU A 103 71.23 -31.29 1.52
C LEU A 103 71.73 -31.70 2.92
N LEU A 104 70.83 -31.96 3.86
CA LEU A 104 71.21 -32.47 5.18
C LEU A 104 71.84 -33.86 5.11
N ARG A 105 71.41 -34.71 4.18
CA ARG A 105 72.03 -36.01 3.92
C ARG A 105 73.47 -35.83 3.42
N LEU A 106 73.68 -34.92 2.46
CA LEU A 106 75.00 -34.58 1.91
C LEU A 106 75.93 -34.00 2.97
N ILE A 107 75.43 -33.14 3.86
CA ILE A 107 76.21 -32.60 4.99
C ILE A 107 76.66 -33.74 5.91
N ARG A 108 75.77 -34.66 6.26
CA ARG A 108 76.12 -35.83 7.10
C ARG A 108 77.14 -36.75 6.42
N GLU A 109 77.04 -36.94 5.11
CA GLU A 109 78.04 -37.67 4.32
C GLU A 109 79.40 -36.95 4.34
N GLN A 110 79.44 -35.62 4.17
CA GLN A 110 80.67 -34.84 4.27
C GLN A 110 81.29 -34.88 5.67
N GLU A 111 80.48 -34.85 6.73
CA GLU A 111 80.96 -34.98 8.11
C GLU A 111 81.59 -36.35 8.37
N ARG A 112 80.99 -37.43 7.86
CA ARG A 112 81.57 -38.79 7.92
C ARG A 112 82.88 -38.87 7.15
N ASN A 113 82.94 -38.28 5.96
CA ASN A 113 84.18 -38.21 5.17
C ASN A 113 85.27 -37.43 5.91
N ARG A 114 84.94 -36.32 6.56
CA ARG A 114 85.88 -35.57 7.42
C ARG A 114 86.40 -36.41 8.58
N LYS A 115 85.54 -37.17 9.26
CA LYS A 115 85.96 -38.08 10.35
C LYS A 115 86.90 -39.18 9.84
N LEU A 116 86.57 -39.80 8.71
CA LEU A 116 87.43 -40.79 8.05
C LEU A 116 88.80 -40.21 7.64
N ILE A 117 88.84 -38.97 7.15
CA ILE A 117 90.10 -38.29 6.83
C ILE A 117 90.91 -38.04 8.12
N ALA A 118 90.28 -37.57 9.20
CA ALA A 118 90.95 -37.39 10.49
C ALA A 118 91.49 -38.71 11.06
N GLU A 119 90.75 -39.81 10.93
CA GLU A 119 91.20 -41.17 11.30
C GLU A 119 92.34 -41.68 10.42
N LYS A 120 92.33 -41.37 9.12
CA LYS A 120 93.46 -41.69 8.22
C LYS A 120 94.70 -40.87 8.56
N ILE A 121 94.55 -39.58 8.89
CA ILE A 121 95.66 -38.72 9.32
C ILE A 121 96.29 -39.25 10.60
N THR A 122 95.48 -39.68 11.58
CA THR A 122 95.98 -40.28 12.82
C THR A 122 96.67 -41.61 12.56
N LYS A 123 96.09 -42.52 11.76
CA LYS A 123 96.76 -43.78 11.37
C LYS A 123 98.05 -43.59 10.57
N VAL A 124 98.11 -42.60 9.67
CA VAL A 124 99.35 -42.29 8.93
C VAL A 124 100.42 -41.73 9.88
N ALA A 125 100.05 -40.89 10.84
CA ALA A 125 100.99 -40.38 11.84
C ALA A 125 101.50 -41.49 12.78
N GLU A 126 100.64 -42.42 13.19
CA GLU A 126 101.01 -43.60 13.97
C GLU A 126 101.94 -44.53 13.18
N ASN A 127 101.63 -44.82 11.91
CA ASN A 127 102.46 -45.65 11.04
C ASN A 127 103.80 -44.97 10.66
N ALA A 128 103.87 -43.64 10.69
CA ALA A 128 105.10 -42.87 10.49
C ALA A 128 105.90 -42.64 11.77
N GLY A 129 105.44 -43.13 12.93
CA GLY A 129 106.09 -42.94 14.23
C GLY A 129 106.10 -41.50 14.74
N LEU A 130 105.18 -40.65 14.25
CA LEU A 130 105.09 -39.23 14.58
C LEU A 130 104.04 -38.97 15.67
N ASP A 131 104.48 -38.50 16.84
CA ASP A 131 103.57 -38.10 17.92
C ASP A 131 102.91 -36.74 17.61
N LEU A 132 101.66 -36.78 17.13
CA LEU A 132 100.83 -35.62 16.80
C LEU A 132 100.54 -34.68 18.00
N LYS A 133 100.67 -35.16 19.25
CA LYS A 133 100.53 -34.31 20.45
C LYS A 133 101.80 -33.47 20.70
N SER A 134 102.97 -33.94 20.27
CA SER A 134 104.23 -33.20 20.36
C SER A 134 104.32 -32.05 19.34
N LEU A 135 103.78 -32.22 18.13
CA LEU A 135 103.75 -31.20 17.07
C LEU A 135 102.78 -30.05 17.38
N THR A 136 101.67 -30.33 18.05
CA THR A 136 100.68 -29.31 18.47
C THR A 136 101.11 -28.58 19.75
N ALA A 137 101.97 -29.17 20.59
CA ALA A 137 102.56 -28.53 21.76
C ALA A 137 103.77 -27.62 21.41
N ARG A 138 104.59 -28.00 20.42
CA ARG A 138 105.76 -27.20 19.97
C ARG A 138 105.34 -25.84 19.36
N ARG A 139 104.20 -25.80 18.66
CA ARG A 139 103.63 -24.59 18.04
C ARG A 139 103.06 -23.56 19.03
N ARG A 140 102.71 -23.97 20.26
CA ARG A 140 102.18 -23.06 21.30
C ARG A 140 103.29 -22.41 22.14
N ASN A 141 104.47 -23.01 22.25
CA ASN A 141 105.59 -22.48 23.02
C ASN A 141 106.48 -21.48 22.25
N GLU A 142 106.44 -21.45 20.92
CA GLU A 142 107.14 -20.45 20.08
C GLU A 142 106.41 -19.09 20.04
N ILE A 143 105.10 -19.06 20.28
CA ILE A 143 104.29 -17.83 20.29
C ILE A 143 104.43 -17.05 21.61
N ALA A 144 104.75 -17.73 22.72
CA ALA A 144 104.89 -17.09 24.03
C ALA A 144 106.26 -16.41 24.27
N LYS A 145 107.30 -16.69 23.45
CA LYS A 145 108.65 -16.13 23.59
C LYS A 145 108.92 -14.84 22.78
N MET A 146 107.97 -14.38 21.96
CA MET A 146 108.11 -13.18 21.10
C MET A 146 107.63 -11.86 21.74
N ASN A 147 107.10 -11.87 22.97
CA ASN A 147 106.43 -10.70 23.55
C ASN A 147 107.26 -9.85 24.55
N ASN A 148 108.55 -10.11 24.71
CA ASN A 148 109.43 -9.29 25.58
C ASN A 148 110.70 -8.82 24.86
N TYR A 149 110.58 -7.79 24.01
CA TYR A 149 111.72 -6.91 23.71
C TYR A 149 111.26 -5.45 23.69
N GLU A 150 111.86 -4.67 24.58
CA GLU A 150 111.71 -3.24 24.79
C GLU A 150 112.28 -2.44 23.60
N SER A 151 111.56 -1.42 23.15
CA SER A 151 112.08 -0.35 22.31
C SER A 151 111.62 0.99 22.90
N ALA A 152 112.57 1.89 23.16
CA ALA A 152 112.36 3.19 23.79
C ALA A 152 111.51 4.10 22.89
N ILE A 153 110.26 4.34 23.30
CA ILE A 153 109.30 5.22 22.63
C ILE A 153 109.37 6.62 23.28
N SER A 154 109.43 7.67 22.47
CA SER A 154 109.52 9.07 22.93
C SER A 154 108.27 9.52 23.69
N VAL A 155 108.42 10.40 24.70
CA VAL A 155 107.30 10.91 25.53
C VAL A 155 106.19 11.57 24.70
N ALA A 156 106.55 12.25 23.61
CA ALA A 156 105.58 12.85 22.69
C ALA A 156 104.74 11.81 21.93
N GLU A 157 105.33 10.67 21.57
CA GLU A 157 104.63 9.55 20.93
C GLU A 157 103.72 8.82 21.93
N LEU A 158 104.13 8.73 23.19
CA LEU A 158 103.31 8.23 24.30
C LEU A 158 102.08 9.11 24.54
N GLU A 159 102.23 10.44 24.52
CA GLU A 159 101.09 11.36 24.65
C GLU A 159 100.14 11.29 23.45
N ALA A 160 100.67 11.21 22.23
CA ALA A 160 99.87 11.03 21.02
C ALA A 160 99.10 9.69 21.05
N ARG A 161 99.77 8.60 21.44
CA ARG A 161 99.10 7.29 21.67
C ARG A 161 98.05 7.39 22.76
N ASN A 162 98.31 8.05 23.89
CA ASN A 162 97.31 8.20 24.95
C ASN A 162 96.07 8.99 24.50
N ARG A 163 96.23 10.02 23.64
CA ARG A 163 95.09 10.74 23.06
C ARG A 163 94.31 9.87 22.09
N LEU A 164 94.99 9.05 21.28
CA LEU A 164 94.36 8.09 20.38
C LEU A 164 93.58 7.03 21.16
N VAL A 165 94.21 6.43 22.18
CA VAL A 165 93.58 5.45 23.09
C VAL A 165 92.36 6.06 23.79
N ARG A 166 92.42 7.30 24.26
CA ARG A 166 91.25 7.96 24.86
C ARG A 166 90.11 8.17 23.86
N ARG A 167 90.40 8.50 22.60
CA ARG A 167 89.38 8.62 21.55
C ARG A 167 88.80 7.25 21.20
N GLU A 168 89.62 6.23 21.11
CA GLU A 168 89.20 4.85 20.88
C GLU A 168 88.37 4.31 22.05
N MET A 169 88.72 4.61 23.30
CA MET A 169 87.91 4.25 24.46
C MET A 169 86.55 4.96 24.46
N LYS A 170 86.49 6.23 24.05
CA LYS A 170 85.22 6.94 23.86
C LYS A 170 84.38 6.33 22.73
N ALA A 171 85.00 5.96 21.62
CA ALA A 171 84.30 5.27 20.54
C ALA A 171 83.81 3.88 20.99
N ALA A 172 84.64 3.14 21.73
CA ALA A 172 84.33 1.82 22.26
C ALA A 172 83.19 1.85 23.28
N THR A 173 83.14 2.87 24.15
CA THR A 173 82.03 3.06 25.10
C THR A 173 80.72 3.36 24.39
N ILE A 174 80.72 4.28 23.40
CA ILE A 174 79.53 4.55 22.58
C ILE A 174 79.09 3.30 21.80
N VAL A 175 80.02 2.52 21.26
CA VAL A 175 79.71 1.26 20.57
C VAL A 175 79.16 0.22 21.54
N ALA A 176 79.69 0.13 22.76
CA ALA A 176 79.19 -0.77 23.79
C ALA A 176 77.77 -0.38 24.25
N GLU A 177 77.49 0.90 24.44
CA GLU A 177 76.16 1.43 24.77
C GLU A 177 75.15 1.11 23.66
N LYS A 178 75.46 1.45 22.40
CA LYS A 178 74.58 1.14 21.26
C LYS A 178 74.36 -0.36 21.06
N LYS A 179 75.37 -1.20 21.30
CA LYS A 179 75.22 -2.65 21.28
C LYS A 179 74.36 -3.15 22.43
N GLY A 180 74.51 -2.56 23.62
CA GLY A 180 73.66 -2.84 24.79
C GLY A 180 72.20 -2.50 24.53
N GLU A 181 71.92 -1.31 24.00
CA GLU A 181 70.57 -0.88 23.60
C GLU A 181 69.98 -1.81 22.53
N ALA A 182 70.76 -2.18 21.51
CA ALA A 182 70.33 -3.12 20.48
C ALA A 182 70.03 -4.52 21.04
N LEU A 183 70.83 -5.02 21.99
CA LEU A 183 70.59 -6.29 22.67
C LEU A 183 69.30 -6.25 23.51
N VAL A 184 69.06 -5.16 24.24
CA VAL A 184 67.81 -4.99 24.99
C VAL A 184 66.60 -4.92 24.06
N ALA A 185 66.70 -4.20 22.94
CA ALA A 185 65.64 -4.13 21.93
C ALA A 185 65.38 -5.51 21.28
N LEU A 186 66.43 -6.26 20.96
CA LEU A 186 66.33 -7.63 20.47
C LEU A 186 65.68 -8.56 21.49
N SER A 187 66.05 -8.46 22.77
CA SER A 187 65.44 -9.26 23.85
C SER A 187 63.94 -9.00 23.95
N LYS A 188 63.52 -7.72 23.92
CA LYS A 188 62.09 -7.35 23.92
C LYS A 188 61.34 -7.89 22.70
N LEU A 189 61.97 -7.90 21.52
CA LEU A 189 61.39 -8.48 20.31
C LEU A 189 61.26 -10.00 20.40
N VAL A 190 62.24 -10.68 20.99
CA VAL A 190 62.18 -12.13 21.22
C VAL A 190 61.08 -12.48 22.22
N GLU A 191 60.97 -11.76 23.33
CA GLU A 191 59.89 -11.93 24.31
C GLU A 191 58.52 -11.71 23.68
N LYS A 192 58.36 -10.63 22.90
CA LYS A 192 57.11 -10.36 22.18
C LYS A 192 56.78 -11.49 21.19
N ARG A 193 57.79 -11.99 20.46
CA ARG A 193 57.60 -13.10 19.52
C ARG A 193 57.21 -14.38 20.26
N ARG A 194 57.77 -14.64 21.45
CA ARG A 194 57.40 -15.79 22.28
C ARG A 194 55.95 -15.69 22.75
N GLY A 195 55.52 -14.52 23.24
CA GLY A 195 54.11 -14.28 23.58
C GLY A 195 53.17 -14.51 22.40
N THR A 196 53.55 -14.08 21.18
CA THR A 196 52.75 -14.36 19.98
C THR A 196 52.69 -15.85 19.64
N ILE A 197 53.74 -16.63 19.92
CA ILE A 197 53.72 -18.09 19.71
C ILE A 197 52.76 -18.73 20.71
N ASP A 198 52.83 -18.32 21.98
CA ASP A 198 51.93 -18.81 23.03
C ASP A 198 50.46 -18.49 22.71
N ASP A 199 50.18 -17.29 22.17
CA ASP A 199 48.84 -16.91 21.69
C ASP A 199 48.37 -17.78 20.52
N VAL A 200 49.26 -18.09 19.57
CA VAL A 200 48.97 -18.97 18.43
C VAL A 200 48.67 -20.39 18.90
N ASP A 201 49.46 -20.93 19.83
CA ASP A 201 49.24 -22.26 20.39
C ASP A 201 47.92 -22.34 21.17
N SER A 202 47.58 -21.26 21.91
CA SER A 202 46.28 -21.12 22.57
C SER A 202 45.12 -21.14 21.56
N LEU A 203 45.24 -20.38 20.46
CA LEU A 203 44.23 -20.36 19.40
C LEU A 203 44.10 -21.72 18.69
N TYR A 204 45.20 -22.42 18.41
CA TYR A 204 45.15 -23.77 17.86
C TYR A 204 44.42 -24.74 18.78
N ASN A 205 44.64 -24.64 20.09
CA ASN A 205 43.94 -25.46 21.06
C ASN A 205 42.43 -25.12 21.11
N GLN A 206 42.07 -23.84 21.03
CA GLN A 206 40.67 -23.42 20.94
C GLN A 206 39.99 -23.97 19.68
N ILE A 207 40.64 -23.85 18.51
CA ILE A 207 40.13 -24.42 17.25
C ILE A 207 39.89 -25.92 17.41
N ARG A 208 40.85 -26.65 17.98
CA ARG A 208 40.71 -28.10 18.19
C ARG A 208 39.52 -28.46 19.10
N ILE A 209 39.25 -27.67 20.12
CA ILE A 209 38.09 -27.88 21.00
C ILE A 209 36.79 -27.63 20.22
N VAL A 210 36.73 -26.53 19.48
CA VAL A 210 35.56 -26.18 18.66
C VAL A 210 35.29 -27.23 17.58
N ASP A 211 36.33 -27.75 16.91
CA ASP A 211 36.18 -28.82 15.91
C ASP A 211 35.62 -30.10 16.54
N ARG A 212 36.09 -30.45 17.75
CA ARG A 212 35.56 -31.60 18.51
C ARG A 212 34.09 -31.39 18.86
N ASP A 213 33.74 -30.23 19.41
CA ASP A 213 32.38 -29.95 19.84
C ASP A 213 31.44 -29.88 18.63
N THR A 214 31.89 -29.33 17.51
CA THR A 214 31.15 -29.33 16.24
C THR A 214 30.89 -30.76 15.75
N ALA A 215 31.88 -31.65 15.82
CA ALA A 215 31.71 -33.05 15.45
C ALA A 215 30.65 -33.75 16.33
N VAL A 216 30.68 -33.51 17.64
CA VAL A 216 29.68 -34.07 18.58
C VAL A 216 28.27 -33.58 18.26
N GLU A 217 28.10 -32.28 17.97
CA GLU A 217 26.81 -31.70 17.58
C GLU A 217 26.33 -32.24 16.22
N THR A 218 27.23 -32.43 15.24
CA THR A 218 26.85 -33.04 13.95
C THR A 218 26.35 -34.47 14.12
N GLU A 219 27.00 -35.29 14.96
CA GLU A 219 26.52 -36.64 15.26
C GLU A 219 25.15 -36.61 15.98
N ALA A 220 24.91 -35.65 16.87
CA ALA A 220 23.63 -35.50 17.54
C ALA A 220 22.51 -35.11 16.56
N LEU A 221 22.79 -34.22 15.62
CA LEU A 221 21.85 -33.85 14.55
C LEU A 221 21.54 -35.03 13.63
N GLU A 222 22.54 -35.85 13.28
CA GLU A 222 22.31 -37.06 12.48
C GLU A 222 21.42 -38.07 13.20
N ARG A 223 21.60 -38.27 14.51
CA ARG A 223 20.71 -39.11 15.33
C ARG A 223 19.29 -38.58 15.35
N LEU A 224 19.10 -37.26 15.56
CA LEU A 224 17.77 -36.64 15.53
C LEU A 224 17.09 -36.76 14.15
N ARG A 225 17.86 -36.63 13.07
CA ARG A 225 17.32 -36.83 11.71
C ARG A 225 16.85 -38.26 11.51
N ALA A 226 17.61 -39.25 11.97
CA ALA A 226 17.19 -40.65 11.91
C ALA A 226 15.90 -40.90 12.72
N GLU A 227 15.78 -40.33 13.93
CA GLU A 227 14.55 -40.41 14.73
C GLU A 227 13.35 -39.74 14.03
N MET A 228 13.58 -38.61 13.35
CA MET A 228 12.53 -37.95 12.57
C MET A 228 12.12 -38.77 11.34
N GLU A 229 13.07 -39.35 10.61
CA GLU A 229 12.78 -40.22 9.47
C GLU A 229 11.97 -41.45 9.90
N ASP A 230 12.28 -42.04 11.05
CA ASP A 230 11.50 -43.15 11.64
C ASP A 230 10.07 -42.69 12.03
N ALA A 231 9.92 -41.50 12.61
CA ALA A 231 8.62 -40.94 12.96
C ALA A 231 7.78 -40.61 11.71
N ASP A 232 8.41 -40.06 10.67
CA ASP A 232 7.77 -39.75 9.40
C ASP A 232 7.37 -41.03 8.66
N ALA A 233 8.21 -42.07 8.68
CA ALA A 233 7.87 -43.39 8.15
C ALA A 233 6.66 -44.00 8.90
N TRP A 234 6.65 -43.91 10.24
CA TRP A 234 5.52 -44.37 11.04
C TRP A 234 4.21 -43.60 10.75
N LEU A 235 4.30 -42.29 10.48
CA LEU A 235 3.15 -41.48 10.07
C LEU A 235 2.69 -41.81 8.66
N ALA A 236 3.61 -42.09 7.73
CA ALA A 236 3.30 -42.47 6.35
C ALA A 236 2.67 -43.87 6.24
N GLU A 237 3.02 -44.80 7.14
CA GLU A 237 2.40 -46.12 7.23
C GLU A 237 0.97 -46.09 7.80
N ARG A 238 0.58 -45.01 8.48
CA ARG A 238 -0.80 -44.86 8.92
C ARG A 238 -1.71 -44.52 7.72
N PRO A 239 -2.80 -45.27 7.53
CA PRO A 239 -3.79 -44.91 6.53
C PRO A 239 -4.34 -43.51 6.81
N ASP A 240 -4.49 -42.71 5.76
CA ASP A 240 -4.99 -41.33 5.83
C ASP A 240 -6.29 -41.32 6.66
N PRO A 241 -6.41 -40.51 7.73
CA PRO A 241 -7.65 -40.42 8.49
C PRO A 241 -8.86 -40.02 7.64
N ALA A 242 -8.67 -39.46 6.43
CA ALA A 242 -9.71 -39.25 5.43
C ALA A 242 -10.27 -40.56 4.83
N ASP A 243 -9.50 -41.65 4.81
CA ASP A 243 -9.93 -42.95 4.32
C ASP A 243 -10.54 -43.85 5.39
N SER A 244 -10.52 -43.42 6.65
CA SER A 244 -11.20 -44.10 7.74
C SER A 244 -12.70 -44.19 7.49
N VAL A 245 -13.22 -45.42 7.49
CA VAL A 245 -14.67 -45.69 7.38
C VAL A 245 -15.46 -44.93 8.44
N ALA A 246 -14.92 -44.80 9.66
CA ALA A 246 -15.57 -44.06 10.73
C ALA A 246 -15.70 -42.56 10.43
N ARG A 247 -14.71 -41.96 9.74
CA ARG A 247 -14.75 -40.54 9.36
C ARG A 247 -15.75 -40.30 8.23
N LYS A 248 -15.77 -41.20 7.23
CA LYS A 248 -16.76 -41.17 6.15
C LYS A 248 -18.19 -41.25 6.69
N VAL A 249 -18.44 -42.12 7.67
CA VAL A 249 -19.75 -42.21 8.37
C VAL A 249 -20.09 -40.92 9.11
N ILE A 250 -19.14 -40.33 9.84
CA ILE A 250 -19.38 -39.05 10.55
C ILE A 250 -19.68 -37.90 9.56
N ASP A 251 -18.96 -37.84 8.44
CA ASP A 251 -19.16 -36.80 7.43
C ASP A 251 -20.51 -36.97 6.69
N GLU A 252 -20.91 -38.21 6.41
CA GLU A 252 -22.25 -38.55 5.90
C GLU A 252 -23.35 -38.18 6.90
N ASP A 253 -23.19 -38.52 8.18
CA ASP A 253 -24.14 -38.15 9.24
C ASP A 253 -24.24 -36.63 9.40
N ALA A 254 -23.11 -35.92 9.34
CA ALA A 254 -23.10 -34.46 9.40
C ALA A 254 -23.81 -33.83 8.20
N ALA A 255 -23.62 -34.40 7.00
CA ALA A 255 -24.33 -33.97 5.80
C ALA A 255 -25.84 -34.24 5.90
N ASN A 256 -26.23 -35.40 6.44
CA ASN A 256 -27.64 -35.78 6.63
C ASN A 256 -28.32 -34.85 7.64
N VAL A 257 -27.72 -34.60 8.80
CA VAL A 257 -28.26 -33.66 9.81
C VAL A 257 -28.38 -32.25 9.24
N LYS A 258 -27.42 -31.83 8.41
CA LYS A 258 -27.50 -30.54 7.72
C LYS A 258 -28.67 -30.50 6.73
N GLY A 259 -28.86 -31.57 5.95
CA GLY A 259 -30.00 -31.73 5.04
C GLY A 259 -31.34 -31.69 5.77
N GLU A 260 -31.50 -32.44 6.86
CA GLU A 260 -32.71 -32.46 7.69
C GLU A 260 -33.01 -31.08 8.30
N ARG A 261 -31.97 -30.36 8.74
CA ARG A 261 -32.12 -28.98 9.22
C ARG A 261 -32.59 -28.04 8.13
N GLU A 262 -32.03 -28.12 6.92
CA GLU A 262 -32.44 -27.29 5.80
C GLU A 262 -33.87 -27.61 5.36
N GLN A 263 -34.24 -28.89 5.37
CA GLN A 263 -35.59 -29.35 5.08
C GLN A 263 -36.60 -28.83 6.10
N THR A 264 -36.33 -28.99 7.41
CA THR A 264 -37.21 -28.48 8.48
C THR A 264 -37.36 -26.96 8.43
N VAL A 265 -36.29 -26.22 8.14
CA VAL A 265 -36.37 -24.76 7.95
C VAL A 265 -37.25 -24.40 6.75
N ASN A 266 -37.07 -25.08 5.62
CA ASN A 266 -37.81 -24.76 4.40
C ASN A 266 -39.29 -25.17 4.47
N GLU A 267 -39.61 -26.31 5.08
CA GLU A 267 -40.97 -26.85 5.13
C GLU A 267 -41.80 -26.24 6.26
N GLN A 268 -41.19 -25.95 7.42
CA GLN A 268 -41.94 -25.49 8.60
C GLN A 268 -41.71 -24.01 8.87
N ARG A 269 -40.45 -23.59 8.99
CA ARG A 269 -40.12 -22.25 9.48
C ARG A 269 -40.43 -21.15 8.46
N ILE A 270 -40.04 -21.32 7.21
CA ILE A 270 -40.26 -20.30 6.17
C ILE A 270 -41.76 -20.03 5.95
N PRO A 271 -42.64 -21.04 5.80
CA PRO A 271 -44.08 -20.81 5.68
C PRO A 271 -44.66 -20.12 6.93
N GLN A 272 -44.26 -20.54 8.14
CA GLN A 272 -44.69 -19.89 9.38
C GLN A 272 -44.26 -18.42 9.44
N GLU A 273 -43.03 -18.09 9.07
CA GLU A 273 -42.56 -16.70 9.03
C GLU A 273 -43.32 -15.85 8.01
N ARG A 274 -43.71 -16.43 6.86
CA ARG A 274 -44.55 -15.74 5.87
C ARG A 274 -45.95 -15.47 6.41
N VAL A 275 -46.54 -16.44 7.11
CA VAL A 275 -47.85 -16.31 7.77
C VAL A 275 -47.80 -15.23 8.85
N ILE A 276 -46.79 -15.22 9.72
CA ILE A 276 -46.62 -14.19 10.76
C ILE A 276 -46.52 -12.81 10.12
N LYS A 277 -45.70 -12.64 9.08
CA LYS A 277 -45.58 -11.36 8.36
C LYS A 277 -46.89 -10.92 7.73
N ALA A 278 -47.66 -11.85 7.16
CA ALA A 278 -48.97 -11.55 6.61
C ALA A 278 -49.97 -11.11 7.70
N GLN A 279 -49.94 -11.77 8.86
CA GLN A 279 -50.75 -11.41 10.03
C GLN A 279 -50.37 -10.03 10.60
N ASP A 280 -49.08 -9.75 10.77
CA ASP A 280 -48.59 -8.44 11.23
C ASP A 280 -49.01 -7.32 10.29
N TYR A 281 -48.83 -7.55 8.98
CA TYR A 281 -49.28 -6.62 7.95
C TYR A 281 -50.80 -6.39 8.04
N ARG A 282 -51.57 -7.46 8.22
CA ARG A 282 -53.03 -7.41 8.32
C ARG A 282 -53.48 -6.62 9.55
N ILE A 283 -52.85 -6.83 10.70
CA ILE A 283 -53.12 -6.07 11.94
C ILE A 283 -52.87 -4.59 11.71
N ALA A 284 -51.69 -4.22 11.19
CA ALA A 284 -51.34 -2.83 10.93
C ALA A 284 -52.30 -2.16 9.92
N GLN A 285 -52.70 -2.89 8.88
CA GLN A 285 -53.68 -2.43 7.89
C GLN A 285 -55.05 -2.18 8.55
N LEU A 286 -55.55 -3.15 9.33
CA LEU A 286 -56.83 -3.06 10.03
C LEU A 286 -56.86 -1.93 11.06
N GLU A 287 -55.80 -1.74 11.84
CA GLU A 287 -55.68 -0.65 12.81
C GLU A 287 -55.71 0.72 12.13
N LYS A 288 -54.95 0.89 11.04
CA LYS A 288 -54.94 2.14 10.28
C LYS A 288 -56.33 2.45 9.72
N ARG A 289 -57.01 1.45 9.17
CA ARG A 289 -58.37 1.59 8.65
C ARG A 289 -59.37 1.89 9.76
N ALA A 290 -59.31 1.20 10.89
CA ALA A 290 -60.17 1.44 12.03
C ALA A 290 -60.06 2.89 12.51
N LYS A 291 -58.83 3.45 12.57
CA LYS A 291 -58.60 4.87 12.91
C LYS A 291 -59.26 5.83 11.91
N VAL A 292 -59.13 5.56 10.61
CA VAL A 292 -59.75 6.41 9.56
C VAL A 292 -61.27 6.33 9.63
N VAL A 293 -61.83 5.12 9.76
CA VAL A 293 -63.27 4.90 9.87
C VAL A 293 -63.83 5.53 11.13
N ASP A 294 -63.19 5.35 12.29
CA ASP A 294 -63.63 5.97 13.55
C ASP A 294 -63.64 7.51 13.46
N LYS A 295 -62.61 8.11 12.85
CA LYS A 295 -62.58 9.55 12.59
C LYS A 295 -63.75 10.00 11.71
N ALA A 296 -64.03 9.27 10.63
CA ALA A 296 -65.13 9.56 9.72
C ALA A 296 -66.52 9.35 10.36
N LEU A 297 -66.69 8.34 11.20
CA LEU A 297 -67.93 8.10 11.93
C LEU A 297 -68.18 9.20 12.95
N LYS A 298 -67.13 9.65 13.66
CA LYS A 298 -67.22 10.75 14.62
C LYS A 298 -67.58 12.08 13.95
N SER A 299 -66.96 12.39 12.81
CA SER A 299 -67.28 13.63 12.07
C SER A 299 -68.72 13.67 11.56
N ASN A 300 -69.31 12.51 11.27
CA ASN A 300 -70.70 12.40 10.79
C ASN A 300 -71.72 12.08 11.89
N GLY A 301 -71.29 11.96 13.16
CA GLY A 301 -72.19 11.61 14.28
C GLY A 301 -72.71 10.17 14.28
N LEU A 302 -72.18 9.28 13.44
CA LEU A 302 -72.68 7.91 13.24
C LEU A 302 -72.08 6.87 14.21
N SER A 303 -71.13 7.27 15.05
CA SER A 303 -70.39 6.34 15.92
C SER A 303 -71.30 5.49 16.81
N ARG A 304 -72.34 6.08 17.42
CA ARG A 304 -73.26 5.35 18.32
C ARG A 304 -74.12 4.32 17.58
N GLU A 305 -74.56 4.64 16.36
CA GLU A 305 -75.40 3.79 15.53
C GLU A 305 -74.61 2.59 15.00
N VAL A 306 -73.39 2.83 14.51
CA VAL A 306 -72.49 1.75 14.11
C VAL A 306 -72.17 0.83 15.27
N VAL A 307 -71.83 1.38 16.45
CA VAL A 307 -71.57 0.56 17.65
C VAL A 307 -72.79 -0.29 18.02
N LYS A 308 -74.01 0.26 17.93
CA LYS A 308 -75.25 -0.49 18.21
C LYS A 308 -75.49 -1.61 17.20
N ILE A 309 -75.25 -1.38 15.91
CA ILE A 309 -75.39 -2.38 14.85
C ILE A 309 -74.37 -3.51 15.05
N VAL A 310 -73.11 -3.14 15.28
CA VAL A 310 -72.01 -4.08 15.46
C VAL A 310 -72.20 -4.89 16.75
N SER A 311 -72.46 -4.25 17.90
CA SER A 311 -72.69 -4.98 19.18
C SER A 311 -73.86 -5.98 19.12
N ARG A 312 -74.92 -5.66 18.37
CA ARG A 312 -76.04 -6.58 18.14
C ARG A 312 -75.67 -7.76 17.24
N SER A 313 -74.79 -7.58 16.25
CA SER A 313 -74.34 -8.69 15.40
C SER A 313 -73.31 -9.56 16.12
N TRP A 314 -72.42 -8.98 16.91
CA TRP A 314 -71.40 -9.69 17.70
C TRP A 314 -72.00 -10.53 18.82
N SER A 315 -73.17 -10.15 19.34
CA SER A 315 -73.93 -10.98 20.30
C SER A 315 -74.73 -12.11 19.63
N GLN A 316 -74.84 -12.11 18.29
CA GLN A 316 -75.61 -13.10 17.51
C GLN A 316 -74.75 -14.03 16.66
N ARG A 317 -73.45 -13.73 16.47
CA ARG A 317 -72.48 -14.62 15.84
C ARG A 317 -71.29 -14.79 16.76
N GLU A 318 -71.02 -16.03 17.16
CA GLU A 318 -69.69 -16.42 17.61
C GLU A 318 -68.70 -15.96 16.54
N MET A 319 -67.60 -15.34 16.95
CA MET A 319 -66.47 -15.10 16.05
C MET A 319 -66.23 -16.41 15.30
N GLU A 320 -66.45 -16.46 13.99
CA GLU A 320 -66.16 -17.65 13.17
C GLU A 320 -64.64 -17.85 13.23
N VAL A 321 -64.19 -18.57 14.26
CA VAL A 321 -62.86 -19.12 14.33
C VAL A 321 -62.87 -20.23 13.28
N PRO A 322 -61.97 -20.18 12.28
CA PRO A 322 -61.85 -21.27 11.32
C PRO A 322 -61.78 -22.61 12.03
N GLU A 323 -62.71 -23.53 11.72
CA GLU A 323 -62.70 -24.88 12.29
C GLU A 323 -61.45 -25.65 11.83
N ASP A 324 -60.95 -25.33 10.63
CA ASP A 324 -59.72 -25.88 10.07
C ASP A 324 -58.50 -25.02 10.40
N ARG A 325 -57.51 -25.64 11.06
CA ARG A 325 -56.23 -25.01 11.40
C ARG A 325 -55.40 -24.63 10.17
N GLU A 326 -55.58 -25.32 9.04
CA GLU A 326 -54.87 -25.02 7.80
C GLU A 326 -55.27 -23.65 7.21
N GLU A 327 -56.51 -23.22 7.44
CA GLU A 327 -56.98 -21.91 6.97
C GLU A 327 -56.27 -20.74 7.65
N LEU A 328 -55.70 -20.96 8.85
CA LEU A 328 -54.93 -19.96 9.58
C LEU A 328 -53.54 -19.73 8.97
N TYR A 329 -53.06 -20.64 8.11
CA TYR A 329 -51.79 -20.54 7.41
C TYR A 329 -51.94 -20.08 5.95
N ASP A 330 -53.17 -19.91 5.46
CA ASP A 330 -53.44 -19.43 4.11
C ASP A 330 -53.34 -17.90 4.03
N ILE A 331 -52.32 -17.43 3.31
CA ILE A 331 -52.04 -15.99 3.12
C ILE A 331 -53.21 -15.28 2.43
N GLU A 332 -53.92 -15.95 1.52
CA GLU A 332 -55.05 -15.35 0.80
C GLU A 332 -56.27 -15.14 1.71
N LYS A 333 -56.42 -15.99 2.73
CA LYS A 333 -57.46 -15.81 3.77
C LYS A 333 -57.06 -14.75 4.80
N ILE A 334 -55.78 -14.65 5.14
CA ILE A 334 -55.26 -13.60 6.04
C ILE A 334 -55.39 -12.21 5.39
N ILE A 335 -55.06 -12.10 4.10
CA ILE A 335 -55.13 -10.86 3.32
C ILE A 335 -56.13 -11.06 2.17
N PRO A 336 -57.44 -10.95 2.44
CA PRO A 336 -58.46 -11.19 1.44
C PRO A 336 -58.43 -10.10 0.36
N ALA A 337 -58.57 -10.50 -0.91
CA ALA A 337 -58.64 -9.57 -2.05
C ALA A 337 -59.84 -8.61 -1.96
N GLN A 338 -60.94 -9.06 -1.35
CA GLN A 338 -62.13 -8.24 -1.12
C GLN A 338 -62.55 -8.33 0.35
N GLU A 339 -62.62 -7.17 1.00
CA GLU A 339 -63.14 -7.09 2.36
C GLU A 339 -64.66 -6.96 2.37
N ARG A 340 -65.29 -7.67 3.29
CA ARG A 340 -66.73 -7.59 3.53
C ARG A 340 -67.02 -6.63 4.67
N ILE A 341 -68.06 -5.82 4.52
CA ILE A 341 -68.57 -4.93 5.56
C ILE A 341 -69.87 -5.51 6.10
N HIS A 342 -70.15 -5.32 7.39
CA HIS A 342 -71.42 -5.71 7.98
C HIS A 342 -72.59 -5.07 7.21
N SER A 343 -73.56 -5.88 6.79
CA SER A 343 -74.69 -5.43 5.94
C SER A 343 -75.47 -4.27 6.56
N GLY A 344 -75.66 -4.29 7.88
CA GLY A 344 -76.30 -3.18 8.61
C GLY A 344 -75.50 -1.88 8.55
N VAL A 345 -74.17 -1.95 8.58
CA VAL A 345 -73.31 -0.76 8.46
C VAL A 345 -73.30 -0.25 7.03
N TYR A 346 -73.26 -1.17 6.05
CA TYR A 346 -73.39 -0.82 4.64
C TYR A 346 -74.71 -0.10 4.35
N ASN A 347 -75.83 -0.63 4.85
CA ASN A 347 -77.15 -0.01 4.66
C ASN A 347 -77.23 1.37 5.34
N LEU A 348 -76.66 1.52 6.54
CA LEU A 348 -76.59 2.83 7.21
C LEU A 348 -75.83 3.85 6.34
N LEU A 349 -74.64 3.48 5.87
CA LEU A 349 -73.82 4.35 5.01
C LEU A 349 -74.52 4.66 3.68
N LEU A 350 -75.24 3.70 3.11
CA LEU A 350 -76.03 3.90 1.90
C LEU A 350 -77.16 4.90 2.13
N THR A 351 -77.91 4.76 3.23
CA THR A 351 -78.99 5.71 3.58
C THR A 351 -78.48 7.12 3.83
N GLU A 352 -77.36 7.28 4.52
CA GLU A 352 -76.76 8.60 4.75
C GLU A 352 -76.18 9.20 3.46
N LYS A 353 -75.61 8.37 2.57
CA LYS A 353 -75.20 8.80 1.23
C LYS A 353 -76.39 9.33 0.43
N GLU A 354 -77.49 8.61 0.40
CA GLU A 354 -78.70 9.03 -0.32
C GLU A 354 -79.30 10.30 0.26
N LYS A 355 -79.36 10.42 1.60
CA LYS A 355 -79.82 11.62 2.30
C LYS A 355 -78.95 12.82 2.00
N MET A 356 -77.62 12.66 2.04
CA MET A 356 -76.67 13.70 1.66
C MET A 356 -76.84 14.11 0.19
N ALA A 357 -76.96 13.14 -0.72
CA ALA A 357 -77.17 13.41 -2.15
C ALA A 357 -78.46 14.21 -2.40
N ARG A 358 -79.56 13.87 -1.70
CA ARG A 358 -80.81 14.65 -1.76
C ARG A 358 -80.62 16.07 -1.24
N ASN A 359 -79.96 16.24 -0.09
CA ASN A 359 -79.70 17.57 0.47
C ASN A 359 -78.86 18.44 -0.48
N VAL A 360 -77.80 17.87 -1.06
CA VAL A 360 -76.96 18.56 -2.06
C VAL A 360 -77.78 18.93 -3.29
N SER A 361 -78.64 18.04 -3.78
CA SER A 361 -79.53 18.31 -4.91
C SER A 361 -80.49 19.48 -4.61
N ILE A 362 -81.11 19.50 -3.42
CA ILE A 362 -81.99 20.59 -3.00
C ILE A 362 -81.22 21.91 -2.93
N LEU A 363 -80.03 21.91 -2.30
CA LEU A 363 -79.18 23.11 -2.23
C LEU A 363 -78.78 23.62 -3.61
N THR A 364 -78.52 22.71 -4.56
CA THR A 364 -78.18 23.08 -5.94
C THR A 364 -79.38 23.70 -6.67
N ILE A 365 -80.59 23.17 -6.46
CA ILE A 365 -81.81 23.76 -7.01
C ILE A 365 -82.02 25.16 -6.42
N THR A 366 -81.94 25.30 -5.09
CA THR A 366 -82.09 26.60 -4.42
C THR A 366 -81.01 27.60 -4.85
N ALA A 367 -79.78 27.14 -5.13
CA ALA A 367 -78.73 28.01 -5.67
C ALA A 367 -79.11 28.54 -7.05
N LYS A 368 -79.59 27.67 -7.96
CA LYS A 368 -80.06 28.08 -9.29
C LYS A 368 -81.26 29.04 -9.24
N GLU A 369 -82.25 28.76 -8.39
CA GLU A 369 -83.39 29.66 -8.19
C GLU A 369 -82.94 31.06 -7.75
N LYS A 370 -81.94 31.14 -6.87
CA LYS A 370 -81.37 32.42 -6.45
C LYS A 370 -80.61 33.11 -7.58
N GLU A 371 -79.87 32.38 -8.40
CA GLU A 371 -79.20 32.91 -9.59
C GLU A 371 -80.22 33.51 -10.59
N GLU A 372 -81.33 32.80 -10.85
CA GLU A 372 -82.42 33.29 -11.72
C GLU A 372 -83.08 34.56 -11.16
N VAL A 373 -83.28 34.64 -9.84
CA VAL A 373 -83.80 35.86 -9.19
C VAL A 373 -82.82 37.03 -9.34
N ILE A 374 -81.52 36.78 -9.18
CA ILE A 374 -80.49 37.80 -9.37
C ILE A 374 -80.49 38.30 -10.83
N GLU A 375 -80.62 37.40 -11.80
CA GLU A 375 -80.70 37.75 -13.22
C GLU A 375 -81.95 38.60 -13.53
N CYS A 376 -83.11 38.20 -12.99
CA CYS A 376 -84.35 38.97 -13.13
C CYS A 376 -84.25 40.38 -12.53
N LEU A 377 -83.67 40.50 -11.33
CA LEU A 377 -83.44 41.80 -10.69
C LEU A 377 -82.46 42.66 -11.48
N SER A 378 -81.40 42.05 -12.03
CA SER A 378 -80.41 42.73 -12.88
C SER A 378 -81.09 43.30 -14.13
N ARG A 379 -81.92 42.51 -14.81
CA ARG A 379 -82.69 42.97 -15.98
C ARG A 379 -83.69 44.08 -15.64
N LYS A 380 -84.36 44.01 -14.49
CA LYS A 380 -85.24 45.10 -14.02
C LYS A 380 -84.45 46.38 -13.78
N LEU A 381 -83.27 46.27 -13.17
CA LEU A 381 -82.38 47.40 -12.95
C LEU A 381 -81.95 48.03 -14.28
N GLU A 382 -81.58 47.23 -15.27
CA GLU A 382 -81.27 47.71 -16.63
C GLU A 382 -82.44 48.46 -17.28
N ILE A 383 -83.66 47.91 -17.19
CA ILE A 383 -84.88 48.58 -17.73
C ILE A 383 -85.11 49.91 -17.03
N LEU A 384 -85.03 49.94 -15.69
CA LEU A 384 -85.21 51.18 -14.92
C LEU A 384 -84.12 52.21 -15.26
N ALA A 385 -82.87 51.77 -15.41
CA ALA A 385 -81.76 52.63 -15.83
C ALA A 385 -82.01 53.22 -17.23
N ALA A 386 -82.49 52.41 -18.17
CA ALA A 386 -82.86 52.88 -19.50
C ALA A 386 -84.01 53.91 -19.45
N GLN A 387 -85.07 53.64 -18.67
CA GLN A 387 -86.18 54.58 -18.47
C GLN A 387 -85.73 55.89 -17.84
N CYS A 388 -84.84 55.85 -16.84
CA CYS A 388 -84.24 57.05 -16.25
C CYS A 388 -83.46 57.84 -17.29
N ASN A 389 -82.66 57.18 -18.14
CA ASN A 389 -81.93 57.85 -19.20
C ASN A 389 -82.88 58.50 -20.24
N THR A 390 -83.98 57.84 -20.60
CA THR A 390 -84.99 58.43 -21.49
C THR A 390 -85.67 59.64 -20.84
N ALA A 391 -86.04 59.56 -19.56
CA ALA A 391 -86.63 60.69 -18.84
C ALA A 391 -85.66 61.88 -18.75
N ILE A 392 -84.36 61.62 -18.56
CA ILE A 392 -83.32 62.66 -18.60
C ILE A 392 -83.27 63.32 -20.00
N GLN A 393 -83.27 62.52 -21.08
CA GLN A 393 -83.28 63.05 -22.45
C GLN A 393 -84.53 63.88 -22.76
N GLU A 394 -85.71 63.43 -22.32
CA GLU A 394 -86.95 64.20 -22.47
C GLU A 394 -86.87 65.53 -21.72
N LEU A 395 -86.36 65.53 -20.49
CA LEU A 395 -86.12 66.77 -19.73
C LEU A 395 -85.14 67.70 -20.43
N ASP A 396 -84.05 67.18 -21.01
CA ASP A 396 -83.07 67.96 -21.76
C ASP A 396 -83.69 68.59 -23.02
N ILE A 397 -84.56 67.85 -23.72
CA ILE A 397 -85.31 68.36 -24.88
C ILE A 397 -86.24 69.50 -24.42
N TYR A 398 -87.06 69.28 -23.38
CA TYR A 398 -87.95 70.32 -22.87
C TYR A 398 -87.20 71.56 -22.39
N ALA A 399 -86.06 71.38 -21.70
CA ALA A 399 -85.21 72.49 -21.28
C ALA A 399 -84.64 73.26 -22.49
N SER A 400 -84.22 72.55 -23.54
CA SER A 400 -83.71 73.15 -24.77
C SER A 400 -84.80 73.89 -25.55
N GLU A 401 -86.01 73.32 -25.64
CA GLU A 401 -87.16 73.95 -26.27
C GLU A 401 -87.60 75.21 -25.52
N ALA A 402 -87.64 75.14 -24.18
CA ALA A 402 -87.93 76.30 -23.35
C ALA A 402 -86.90 77.43 -23.57
N ALA A 403 -85.61 77.09 -23.60
CA ALA A 403 -84.54 78.05 -23.89
C ALA A 403 -84.68 78.65 -25.31
N PHE A 404 -85.05 77.85 -26.31
CA PHE A 404 -85.28 78.35 -27.67
C PHE A 404 -86.50 79.27 -27.75
N ALA A 405 -87.60 78.92 -27.06
CA ALA A 405 -88.80 79.74 -26.99
C ALA A 405 -88.51 81.09 -26.32
N GLU A 406 -87.74 81.08 -25.22
CA GLU A 406 -87.28 82.28 -24.53
C GLU A 406 -86.42 83.16 -25.46
N GLU A 407 -85.44 82.58 -26.17
CA GLU A 407 -84.61 83.34 -27.12
C GLU A 407 -85.44 83.89 -28.29
N LYS A 408 -86.43 83.13 -28.79
CA LYS A 408 -87.34 83.60 -29.83
C LYS A 408 -88.17 84.79 -29.35
N GLN A 409 -88.70 84.72 -28.12
CA GLN A 409 -89.40 85.86 -27.49
C GLN A 409 -88.46 87.05 -27.33
N ARG A 410 -87.21 86.82 -26.90
CA ARG A 410 -86.17 87.86 -26.79
C ARG A 410 -85.90 88.53 -28.13
N VAL A 411 -85.76 87.76 -29.21
CA VAL A 411 -85.55 88.28 -30.57
C VAL A 411 -86.78 89.06 -31.07
N GLN A 412 -87.99 88.59 -30.80
CA GLN A 412 -89.22 89.31 -31.15
C GLN A 412 -89.34 90.62 -30.38
N ALA A 413 -89.07 90.62 -29.08
CA ALA A 413 -89.02 91.83 -28.26
C ALA A 413 -87.99 92.82 -28.80
N LEU A 414 -86.78 92.35 -29.18
CA LEU A 414 -85.76 93.20 -29.80
C LEU A 414 -86.20 93.77 -31.16
N LYS A 415 -86.88 92.97 -32.00
CA LYS A 415 -87.46 93.46 -33.26
C LYS A 415 -88.52 94.53 -33.02
N TRP A 416 -89.45 94.28 -32.12
CA TRP A 416 -90.48 95.25 -31.75
C TRP A 416 -89.85 96.54 -31.22
N VAL A 417 -88.84 96.46 -30.34
CA VAL A 417 -88.10 97.65 -29.87
C VAL A 417 -87.44 98.40 -31.03
N ARG A 418 -86.87 97.72 -32.02
CA ARG A 418 -86.30 98.36 -33.22
C ARG A 418 -87.38 99.03 -34.07
N GLU A 419 -88.52 98.36 -34.28
CA GLU A 419 -89.65 98.92 -35.01
C GLU A 419 -90.20 100.16 -34.31
N GLN A 420 -90.40 100.11 -32.99
CA GLN A 420 -90.80 101.28 -32.19
C GLN A 420 -89.78 102.41 -32.28
N ARG A 421 -88.47 102.11 -32.24
CA ARG A 421 -87.43 103.12 -32.47
C ARG A 421 -87.55 103.75 -33.87
N GLN A 422 -87.73 102.96 -34.92
CA GLN A 422 -87.94 103.48 -36.27
C GLN A 422 -89.23 104.30 -36.39
N LEU A 423 -90.30 103.90 -35.69
CA LEU A 423 -91.58 104.60 -35.70
C LEU A 423 -91.45 105.93 -34.95
N CYS A 424 -90.76 105.96 -33.81
CA CYS A 424 -90.36 107.19 -33.13
C CYS A 424 -89.48 108.07 -34.03
N ASP A 425 -88.47 107.52 -34.70
CA ASP A 425 -87.60 108.26 -35.62
C ASP A 425 -88.42 108.86 -36.78
N LYS A 426 -89.38 108.09 -37.34
CA LYS A 426 -90.33 108.58 -38.35
C LYS A 426 -91.22 109.69 -37.81
N LEU A 427 -91.83 109.52 -36.64
CA LEU A 427 -92.66 110.56 -36.01
C LEU A 427 -91.86 111.81 -35.68
N VAL A 428 -90.60 111.66 -35.26
CA VAL A 428 -89.66 112.78 -35.07
C VAL A 428 -89.36 113.46 -36.41
N SER A 429 -89.16 112.70 -37.48
CA SER A 429 -88.94 113.25 -38.82
C SER A 429 -90.19 113.93 -39.39
N GLU A 430 -91.38 113.35 -39.24
CA GLU A 430 -92.66 113.93 -39.65
C GLU A 430 -92.98 115.18 -38.84
N LYS A 431 -92.73 115.16 -37.52
CA LYS A 431 -92.81 116.36 -36.68
C LYS A 431 -91.86 117.44 -37.20
N SER A 432 -90.60 117.09 -37.50
CA SER A 432 -89.65 118.06 -38.06
C SER A 432 -90.08 118.60 -39.44
N GLN A 433 -90.78 117.80 -40.25
CA GLN A 433 -91.34 118.23 -41.54
C GLN A 433 -92.61 119.09 -41.38
N LEU A 434 -93.44 118.82 -40.38
CA LEU A 434 -94.59 119.66 -40.02
C LEU A 434 -94.14 120.99 -39.41
N ASP A 435 -93.08 120.98 -38.59
CA ASP A 435 -92.43 122.20 -38.11
C ASP A 435 -91.80 123.01 -39.27
N ALA A 436 -91.31 122.33 -40.32
CA ALA A 436 -90.78 122.97 -41.53
C ALA A 436 -91.87 123.48 -42.50
N SER A 437 -93.01 122.80 -42.63
CA SER A 437 -94.14 123.19 -43.51
C SER A 437 -95.14 124.14 -42.84
N GLY A 438 -95.14 124.21 -41.50
CA GLY A 438 -95.75 125.31 -40.74
C GLY A 438 -95.01 126.65 -40.90
N SER A 439 -93.78 126.63 -41.40
CA SER A 439 -92.94 127.83 -41.57
C SER A 439 -93.00 128.46 -42.98
N GLN A 440 -93.94 128.02 -43.84
CA GLN A 440 -94.21 128.63 -45.18
C GLN A 440 -95.65 129.15 -45.36
N SER A 441 -96.46 129.22 -44.30
CA SER A 441 -97.72 129.97 -44.29
C SER A 441 -97.75 130.99 -43.15
N TYR A 442 -96.96 132.05 -43.32
CA TYR A 442 -97.34 133.42 -43.00
C TYR A 442 -96.81 134.35 -44.09
#